data_AF-A0A376D3Y2-F1
#
_entry.id   AF-A0A376D3Y2-F1
#
_cell.length_a   1.000
_cell.length_b   1.000
_cell.length_c   1.000
_cell.angle_alpha   90.00
_cell.angle_beta   90.00
_cell.angle_gamma   90.00
#
_symmetry.space_group_name_H-M   'P 1'
#
loop_
_entity.id
_entity.type
_entity.pdbx_description
1 polymer ?
#
loop_
_entity_poly.entity_id
_entity_poly.type
_entity_poly.pdbx_seq_one_letter_code
_entity_poly.pdbx_strand_id
1 'polypeptide(L)'
;MPKRKYLRVYFRVIRNYYRFGWVIPYLFGASPAICSSFLQGKPTSLPFEKTECGMYYLPYATSLRLSDLGYTNKSQKQSWYHPSMISYEYVAGLKQAIKTPSEEYAKIGIEKDGKRLQINSNVLQIENELYAPIRPKRVTRSGESPF
;
A
#
# COMPACT_ATOMS: atom_id res chain seq x y z
N MET A 1 -2.04 29.62 13.56
CA MET A 1 -0.90 28.92 14.20
C MET A 1 -1.20 27.57 14.88
N PRO A 2 -2.39 27.23 15.44
CA PRO A 2 -2.56 25.96 16.19
C PRO A 2 -2.56 24.68 15.32
N LYS A 3 -3.06 24.74 14.07
CA LYS A 3 -3.17 23.57 13.18
C LYS A 3 -1.82 22.92 12.82
N ARG A 4 -0.73 23.69 12.72
CA ARG A 4 0.61 23.16 12.41
C ARG A 4 1.21 22.32 13.54
N LYS A 5 0.87 22.61 14.80
CA LYS A 5 1.37 21.86 15.97
C LYS A 5 0.80 20.43 16.00
N TYR A 6 -0.48 20.27 15.71
CA TYR A 6 -1.16 18.96 15.67
C TYR A 6 -0.60 18.05 14.58
N LEU A 7 -0.32 18.61 13.40
CA LEU A 7 0.23 17.85 12.28
C LEU A 7 1.57 17.18 12.63
N ARG A 8 2.45 17.89 13.34
CA ARG A 8 3.74 17.35 13.80
C ARG A 8 3.57 16.18 14.77
N VAL A 9 2.56 16.25 15.63
CA VAL A 9 2.22 15.19 16.60
C VAL A 9 1.69 13.95 15.88
N TYR A 10 0.79 14.09 14.92
CA TYR A 10 0.29 12.95 14.14
C TYR A 10 1.39 12.25 13.33
N PHE A 11 2.31 13.00 12.72
CA PHE A 11 3.46 12.38 12.05
C PHE A 11 4.42 11.69 13.02
N ARG A 12 4.49 12.12 14.30
CA ARG A 12 5.22 11.37 15.34
C ARG A 12 4.54 10.03 15.65
N VAL A 13 3.21 10.01 15.71
CA VAL A 13 2.44 8.76 15.89
C VAL A 13 2.68 7.82 14.70
N ILE A 14 2.62 8.33 13.47
CA ILE A 14 2.89 7.54 12.25
C ILE A 14 4.30 6.93 12.31
N ARG A 15 5.33 7.70 12.67
CA ARG A 15 6.70 7.17 12.84
C ARG A 15 6.77 6.06 13.89
N ASN A 16 6.09 6.22 15.02
CA ASN A 16 6.03 5.18 16.05
C ASN A 16 5.26 3.94 15.58
N TYR A 17 4.20 4.13 14.79
CA TYR A 17 3.48 3.02 14.15
C TYR A 17 4.41 2.23 13.21
N TYR A 18 5.26 2.88 12.42
CA TYR A 18 6.24 2.15 11.61
C TYR A 18 7.29 1.40 12.44
N ARG A 19 7.62 1.88 13.64
CA ARG A 19 8.59 1.22 14.54
C ARG A 19 8.00 0.03 15.30
N PHE A 20 6.75 0.14 15.75
CA PHE A 20 6.15 -0.81 16.71
C PHE A 20 4.86 -1.45 16.20
N GLY A 21 4.33 -1.01 15.07
CA GLY A 21 3.05 -1.46 14.52
C GLY A 21 3.04 -2.92 14.08
N TRP A 22 4.22 -3.57 13.97
CA TRP A 22 4.34 -5.01 13.78
C TRP A 22 3.71 -5.82 14.93
N VAL A 23 3.52 -5.22 16.11
CA VAL A 23 2.80 -5.86 17.22
C VAL A 23 1.34 -6.16 16.87
N ILE A 24 0.74 -5.38 15.97
CA ILE A 24 -0.65 -5.55 15.54
C ILE A 24 -0.84 -6.86 14.78
N PRO A 25 -0.12 -7.13 13.66
CA PRO A 25 -0.22 -8.43 13.02
C PRO A 25 0.37 -9.54 13.88
N TYR A 26 1.26 -9.28 14.83
CA TYR A 26 1.71 -10.31 15.77
C TYR A 26 0.55 -10.82 16.66
N LEU A 27 -0.22 -9.91 17.27
CA LEU A 27 -1.31 -10.26 18.20
C LEU A 27 -2.64 -10.58 17.50
N PHE A 28 -2.95 -9.87 16.41
CA PHE A 28 -4.26 -9.93 15.75
C PHE A 28 -4.17 -10.43 14.30
N GLY A 29 -3.00 -10.91 13.88
CA GLY A 29 -2.85 -11.56 12.59
C GLY A 29 -3.66 -12.85 12.55
N ALA A 30 -4.61 -12.92 11.61
CA ALA A 30 -5.49 -14.07 11.42
C ALA A 30 -5.48 -14.56 9.96
N SER A 31 -4.34 -14.41 9.27
CA SER A 31 -4.18 -14.90 7.89
C SER A 31 -2.87 -15.66 7.68
N PRO A 32 -2.64 -16.78 8.39
CA PRO A 32 -1.44 -17.61 8.21
C PRO A 32 -1.47 -18.48 6.95
N ALA A 33 -2.65 -18.63 6.33
CA ALA A 33 -2.90 -19.47 5.17
C ALA A 33 -3.50 -18.68 4.01
N ILE A 34 -3.25 -19.13 2.78
CA ILE A 34 -3.79 -18.60 1.53
C ILE A 34 -4.20 -19.73 0.59
N CYS A 35 -5.14 -19.44 -0.32
CA CYS A 35 -5.50 -20.37 -1.38
C CYS A 35 -4.39 -20.44 -2.44
N SER A 36 -4.24 -21.61 -3.07
CA SER A 36 -3.31 -21.83 -4.19
C SER A 36 -3.45 -20.81 -5.33
N SER A 37 -4.65 -20.27 -5.54
CA SER A 37 -4.93 -19.24 -6.55
C SER A 37 -4.15 -17.94 -6.33
N PHE A 38 -3.78 -17.60 -5.10
CA PHE A 38 -3.00 -16.39 -4.79
C PHE A 38 -1.53 -16.51 -5.19
N LEU A 39 -1.00 -17.72 -5.27
CA LEU A 39 0.38 -17.93 -5.71
C LEU A 39 0.51 -17.71 -7.22
N GLN A 40 -0.57 -17.81 -8.01
CA GLN A 40 -0.61 -17.52 -9.46
C GLN A 40 0.57 -18.12 -10.26
N GLY A 41 1.11 -19.26 -9.82
CA GLY A 41 2.31 -19.88 -10.42
C GLY A 41 3.62 -19.10 -10.24
N LYS A 42 3.63 -18.01 -9.45
CA LYS A 42 4.85 -17.29 -9.12
C LYS A 42 5.70 -18.14 -8.17
N PRO A 43 6.97 -18.44 -8.51
CA PRO A 43 7.85 -19.15 -7.59
C PRO A 43 8.05 -18.29 -6.34
N THR A 44 7.68 -18.81 -5.18
CA THR A 44 7.99 -18.19 -3.89
C THR A 44 9.11 -18.96 -3.23
N SER A 45 10.13 -18.25 -2.74
CA SER A 45 11.20 -18.84 -1.93
C SER A 45 10.77 -19.16 -0.49
N LEU A 46 9.52 -18.82 -0.12
CA LEU A 46 8.99 -19.07 1.21
C LEU A 46 8.64 -20.56 1.37
N PRO A 47 9.00 -21.18 2.50
CA PRO A 47 8.82 -22.62 2.73
C PRO A 47 7.36 -22.93 3.12
N PHE A 48 6.44 -22.80 2.16
CA PHE A 48 5.03 -23.09 2.40
C PHE A 48 4.81 -24.57 2.69
N GLU A 49 4.01 -24.84 3.72
CA GLU A 49 3.36 -26.12 3.93
C GLU A 49 1.99 -26.13 3.26
N LYS A 50 1.50 -27.33 2.93
CA LYS A 50 0.24 -27.50 2.21
C LYS A 50 -0.69 -28.41 2.99
N THR A 51 -1.95 -28.00 3.13
CA THR A 51 -2.99 -28.85 3.70
C THR A 51 -3.54 -29.82 2.67
N GLU A 52 -4.23 -30.88 3.11
CA GLU A 52 -4.90 -31.84 2.23
C GLU A 52 -5.93 -31.18 1.29
N CYS A 53 -6.60 -30.13 1.77
CA CYS A 53 -7.56 -29.36 0.98
C CYS A 53 -6.93 -28.33 0.02
N GLY A 54 -5.60 -28.30 -0.08
CA GLY A 54 -4.88 -27.49 -1.07
C GLY A 54 -4.58 -26.05 -0.67
N MET A 55 -4.73 -25.70 0.61
CA MET A 55 -4.31 -24.40 1.15
C MET A 55 -2.81 -24.41 1.42
N TYR A 56 -2.16 -23.27 1.19
CA TYR A 56 -0.76 -23.05 1.55
C TYR A 56 -0.68 -22.20 2.82
N TYR A 57 0.16 -22.59 3.77
CA TYR A 57 0.37 -21.82 5.00
C TYR A 57 1.84 -21.83 5.42
N LEU A 58 2.21 -20.88 6.27
CA LEU A 58 3.52 -20.85 6.92
C LEU A 58 3.29 -21.05 8.43
N PRO A 59 3.95 -22.03 9.08
CA PRO A 59 3.68 -22.39 10.49
C PRO A 59 3.77 -21.23 11.48
N TYR A 60 4.65 -20.26 11.18
CA TYR A 60 4.90 -19.10 12.04
C TYR A 60 4.41 -17.78 11.45
N ALA A 61 3.70 -17.80 10.31
CA ALA A 61 3.13 -16.56 9.78
C ALA A 61 1.93 -16.14 10.61
N THR A 62 1.78 -14.83 10.82
CA THR A 62 0.61 -14.26 11.48
C THR A 62 -0.35 -13.62 10.47
N SER A 63 0.17 -12.86 9.51
CA SER A 63 -0.64 -12.13 8.53
C SER A 63 -0.02 -12.09 7.14
N LEU A 64 -0.27 -13.12 6.33
CA LEU A 64 0.09 -13.16 4.91
C LEU A 64 -0.60 -12.04 4.11
N ARG A 65 -1.74 -11.53 4.59
CA ARG A 65 -2.42 -10.37 4.00
C ARG A 65 -1.53 -9.12 3.90
N LEU A 66 -0.60 -8.94 4.85
CA LEU A 66 0.35 -7.82 4.88
C LEU A 66 1.70 -8.16 4.24
N SER A 67 1.88 -9.40 3.78
CA SER A 67 3.10 -9.83 3.08
C SER A 67 3.07 -9.43 1.60
N ASP A 68 4.18 -9.66 0.91
CA ASP A 68 4.31 -9.46 -0.55
C ASP A 68 3.32 -10.29 -1.40
N LEU A 69 2.68 -11.30 -0.81
CA LEU A 69 1.66 -12.15 -1.45
C LEU A 69 0.24 -11.65 -1.23
N GLY A 70 0.05 -10.74 -0.27
CA GLY A 70 -1.23 -10.13 0.02
C GLY A 70 -1.47 -8.88 -0.81
N TYR A 71 -1.92 -7.82 -0.15
CA TYR A 71 -2.15 -6.55 -0.82
C TYR A 71 -0.82 -5.80 -0.96
N THR A 72 -0.10 -6.04 -2.05
CA THR A 72 1.04 -5.18 -2.41
C THR A 72 0.85 -4.55 -3.77
N ASN A 73 1.12 -3.25 -3.84
CA ASN A 73 1.30 -2.56 -5.10
C ASN A 73 2.81 -2.45 -5.34
N LYS A 74 3.39 -3.44 -6.05
CA LYS A 74 4.84 -3.55 -6.24
C LYS A 74 5.43 -2.34 -7.00
N SER A 75 4.62 -1.60 -7.76
CA SER A 75 5.00 -0.36 -8.44
C SER A 75 5.29 0.80 -7.46
N GLN A 76 4.89 0.68 -6.18
CA GLN A 76 5.10 1.71 -5.14
C GLN A 76 6.47 1.63 -4.46
N LYS A 77 7.36 0.69 -4.84
CA LYS A 77 8.77 0.67 -4.39
C LYS A 77 9.62 1.81 -5.00
N GLN A 78 8.99 2.91 -5.41
CA GLN A 78 9.71 4.11 -5.82
C GLN A 78 9.98 4.99 -4.60
N SER A 79 11.22 5.50 -4.55
CA SER A 79 11.89 6.25 -3.47
C SER A 79 11.19 7.53 -2.95
N TRP A 80 9.96 7.81 -3.34
CA TRP A 80 9.24 9.05 -3.03
C TRP A 80 8.56 9.04 -1.66
N TYR A 81 8.41 7.88 -1.02
CA TYR A 81 7.80 7.73 0.31
C TYR A 81 8.81 7.21 1.32
N HIS A 82 9.11 8.00 2.37
CA HIS A 82 9.91 7.53 3.49
C HIS A 82 9.17 7.74 4.83
N PRO A 83 9.10 6.73 5.72
CA PRO A 83 8.40 6.84 7.01
C PRO A 83 8.91 7.96 7.92
N SER A 84 10.16 8.41 7.74
CA SER A 84 10.72 9.54 8.51
C SER A 84 10.29 10.92 8.01
N MET A 85 9.62 11.02 6.86
CA MET A 85 9.25 12.29 6.23
C MET A 85 8.41 13.17 7.15
N ILE A 86 8.63 14.48 7.03
CA ILE A 86 7.76 15.48 7.65
C ILE A 86 6.51 15.71 6.78
N SER A 87 5.51 16.37 7.35
CA SER A 87 4.20 16.51 6.72
C SER A 87 4.19 17.13 5.33
N TYR A 88 5.12 18.05 5.04
CA TYR A 88 5.20 18.69 3.73
C TYR A 88 5.76 17.73 2.67
N GLU A 89 6.82 16.99 3.02
CA GLU A 89 7.45 15.99 2.15
C GLU A 89 6.48 14.87 1.79
N TYR A 90 5.66 14.42 2.75
CA TYR A 90 4.62 13.42 2.49
C TYR A 90 3.62 13.88 1.41
N VAL A 91 3.11 15.11 1.52
CA VAL A 91 2.16 15.66 0.55
C VAL A 91 2.84 15.89 -0.80
N ALA A 92 4.08 16.40 -0.81
CA ALA A 92 4.84 16.61 -2.03
C ALA A 92 5.11 15.29 -2.78
N GLY A 93 5.59 14.26 -2.07
CA GLY A 93 5.85 12.94 -2.64
C GLY A 93 4.59 12.29 -3.20
N LEU A 94 3.46 12.38 -2.49
CA LEU A 94 2.20 11.84 -2.99
C LEU A 94 1.69 12.58 -4.23
N LYS A 95 1.77 13.93 -4.23
CA LYS A 95 1.45 14.74 -5.42
C LYS A 95 2.34 14.42 -6.60
N GLN A 96 3.61 14.12 -6.37
CA GLN A 96 4.53 13.69 -7.40
C GLN A 96 4.16 12.31 -7.94
N ALA A 97 3.84 11.34 -7.07
CA ALA A 97 3.47 9.98 -7.47
C ALA A 97 2.24 9.94 -8.39
N ILE A 98 1.24 10.76 -8.11
CA ILE A 98 0.02 10.85 -8.96
C ILE A 98 0.32 11.47 -10.34
N LYS A 99 1.42 12.20 -10.47
CA LYS A 99 1.86 12.84 -11.73
C LYS A 99 2.98 12.09 -12.43
N THR A 100 3.51 11.02 -11.84
CA THR A 100 4.66 10.29 -12.38
C THR A 100 4.15 9.19 -13.31
N PRO A 101 4.48 9.22 -14.62
CA PRO A 101 4.10 8.16 -15.55
C PRO A 101 4.72 6.82 -15.17
N SER A 102 4.00 5.72 -15.41
CA SER A 102 4.50 4.35 -15.24
C SER A 102 4.58 3.67 -16.60
N GLU A 103 5.76 3.18 -16.98
CA GLU A 103 5.95 2.42 -18.22
C GLU A 103 5.12 1.13 -18.23
N GLU A 104 4.96 0.48 -17.07
CA GLU A 104 4.16 -0.73 -16.93
C GLU A 104 2.68 -0.45 -17.22
N TYR A 105 2.14 0.63 -16.66
CA TYR A 105 0.73 1.00 -16.86
C TYR A 105 0.48 1.65 -18.22
N ALA A 106 1.48 2.29 -18.82
CA ALA A 106 1.41 2.80 -20.17
C ALA A 106 1.23 1.67 -21.20
N LYS A 107 1.90 0.52 -21.00
CA LYS A 107 1.77 -0.67 -21.88
C LYS A 107 0.37 -1.27 -21.87
N ILE A 108 -0.39 -1.10 -20.79
CA ILE A 108 -1.80 -1.53 -20.71
C ILE A 108 -2.70 -0.65 -21.59
N GLY A 109 -2.36 0.64 -21.71
CA GLY A 109 -3.17 1.65 -22.39
C GLY A 109 -4.30 2.20 -21.50
N ILE A 110 -4.76 3.41 -21.82
CA ILE A 110 -5.88 4.07 -21.10
C ILE A 110 -7.23 3.56 -21.62
N GLU A 111 -7.30 3.21 -22.89
CA GLU A 111 -8.51 2.76 -23.57
C GLU A 111 -8.16 1.62 -24.53
N LYS A 112 -9.05 0.63 -24.63
CA LYS A 112 -8.95 -0.48 -25.57
C LYS A 112 -10.34 -0.82 -26.09
N ASP A 113 -10.48 -0.96 -27.41
CA ASP A 113 -11.73 -1.31 -28.09
C ASP A 113 -12.93 -0.40 -27.68
N GLY A 114 -12.68 0.91 -27.56
CA GLY A 114 -13.70 1.90 -27.15
C GLY A 114 -14.04 1.88 -25.64
N LYS A 115 -13.34 1.06 -24.84
CA LYS A 115 -13.58 0.93 -23.40
C LYS A 115 -12.40 1.48 -22.59
N ARG A 116 -12.70 2.44 -21.71
CA ARG A 116 -11.71 3.00 -20.77
C ARG A 116 -11.30 1.96 -19.74
N LEU A 117 -9.99 1.68 -19.68
CA LEU A 117 -9.37 0.71 -18.78
C LEU A 117 -8.82 1.38 -17.51
N GLN A 118 -8.32 2.61 -17.62
CA GLN A 118 -7.65 3.34 -16.54
C GLN A 118 -8.05 4.82 -16.54
N ILE A 119 -7.90 5.49 -15.39
CA ILE A 119 -8.08 6.95 -15.29
C ILE A 119 -6.90 7.65 -15.97
N ASN A 120 -5.67 7.20 -15.68
CA ASN A 120 -4.41 7.61 -16.29
C ASN A 120 -3.41 6.45 -16.22
N SER A 121 -2.21 6.63 -16.76
CA SER A 121 -1.12 5.64 -16.74
C SER A 121 0.03 6.05 -15.79
N ASN A 122 -0.30 6.75 -14.70
CA ASN A 122 0.68 7.16 -13.70
C ASN A 122 0.87 6.09 -12.63
N VAL A 123 1.94 6.20 -11.84
CA VAL A 123 2.26 5.31 -10.71
C VAL A 123 1.09 5.18 -9.75
N LEU A 124 0.37 6.29 -9.51
CA LEU A 124 -0.93 6.31 -8.85
C LEU A 124 -1.94 7.05 -9.73
N GLN A 125 -3.10 6.46 -9.94
CA GLN A 125 -4.19 7.11 -10.66
C GLN A 125 -4.82 8.24 -9.84
N ILE A 126 -5.06 7.96 -8.55
CA ILE A 126 -5.59 8.87 -7.54
C ILE A 126 -4.95 8.54 -6.19
N GLU A 127 -5.16 9.40 -5.19
CA GLU A 127 -4.40 9.31 -3.93
C GLU A 127 -4.82 8.14 -3.05
N ASN A 128 -6.03 7.63 -3.26
CA ASN A 128 -6.56 6.49 -2.54
C ASN A 128 -5.86 5.18 -2.90
N GLU A 129 -5.20 5.11 -4.06
CA GLU A 129 -4.46 3.95 -4.55
C GLU A 129 -3.14 3.70 -3.80
N LEU A 130 -2.61 4.71 -3.10
CA LEU A 130 -1.45 4.53 -2.23
C LEU A 130 -1.76 3.45 -1.20
N TYR A 131 -1.03 2.33 -1.20
CA TYR A 131 -1.17 1.31 -0.18
C TYR A 131 -0.22 1.62 0.97
N ALA A 132 -0.78 1.98 2.13
CA ALA A 132 -0.01 2.33 3.31
C ALA A 132 -0.66 1.73 4.57
N PRO A 133 0.12 1.11 5.48
CA PRO A 133 -0.38 0.55 6.75
C PRO A 133 -1.08 1.57 7.66
N ILE A 134 -0.68 2.84 7.58
CA ILE A 134 -1.29 3.97 8.29
C ILE A 134 -1.26 5.21 7.40
N ARG A 135 -2.31 6.03 7.42
CA ARG A 135 -2.42 7.26 6.62
C ARG A 135 -2.85 8.46 7.46
N PRO A 136 -2.26 9.65 7.26
CA PRO A 136 -2.85 10.87 7.80
C PRO A 136 -4.19 11.13 7.09
N LYS A 137 -5.19 11.60 7.85
CA LYS A 137 -6.52 11.92 7.34
C LYS A 137 -6.99 13.27 7.88
N ARG A 138 -7.77 13.97 7.05
CA ARG A 138 -8.51 15.17 7.39
C ARG A 138 -9.87 15.09 6.72
N VAL A 139 -10.93 15.54 7.39
CA VAL A 139 -12.25 15.66 6.78
C VAL A 139 -12.16 16.66 5.63
N THR A 140 -12.49 16.22 4.42
CA THR A 140 -12.46 17.02 3.20
C THR A 140 -13.76 17.81 3.05
N ARG A 141 -13.68 18.99 2.44
CA ARG A 141 -14.87 19.69 1.90
C ARG A 141 -15.26 19.07 0.56
N SER A 142 -16.49 19.32 0.11
CA SER A 142 -16.94 18.87 -1.22
C SER A 142 -16.01 19.43 -2.30
N GLY A 143 -15.47 18.54 -3.15
CA GLY A 143 -14.50 18.88 -4.20
C GLY A 143 -13.05 19.07 -3.74
N GLU A 144 -12.75 18.97 -2.44
CA GLU A 144 -11.38 19.10 -1.91
C GLU A 144 -10.66 17.74 -1.95
N SER A 145 -9.44 17.74 -2.50
CA SER A 145 -8.54 16.58 -2.42
C SER A 145 -8.15 16.30 -0.95
N PRO A 146 -7.83 15.04 -0.57
CA PRO A 146 -7.47 14.67 0.80
C PRO A 146 -6.20 15.33 1.40
N PHE A 147 -5.46 16.19 0.69
CA PHE A 147 -4.17 16.78 1.12
C PHE A 147 -4.15 18.31 1.15
#